data_AF-A0A496WDU9-F1
#
_entry.id   AF-A0A496WDU9-F1
#
_cell.length_a   1.000
_cell.length_b   1.000
_cell.length_c   1.000
_cell.angle_alpha   90.00
_cell.angle_beta   90.00
_cell.angle_gamma   90.00
#
_symmetry.space_group_name_H-M   'P 1'
#
loop_
_entity.id
_entity.type
_entity.pdbx_description
1 polymer ?
#
loop_
_entity_poly.entity_id
_entity_poly.type
_entity_poly.pdbx_seq_one_letter_code
_entity_poly.pdbx_strand_id
1 'polypeptide(L)'
;MASMVIANPLIGEWESDEKRTLEDVNARDNIPPKTKAFFENDFFGKLKLTFTENKIFTTYEEFENSGSYEILNETENSITLRAWNDVLKEYEDQTFYIEGNIIYTITSKYKIREYFVKIK
;
A
#
# COMPACT_ATOMS: atom_id res chain seq x y z
N MET A 1 -0.28 -30.93 14.80
CA MET A 1 0.02 -29.53 15.11
C MET A 1 -1.04 -28.68 14.42
N ALA A 2 -1.86 -27.96 15.17
CA ALA A 2 -2.84 -27.06 14.57
C ALA A 2 -2.06 -25.85 14.04
N SER A 3 -2.00 -25.69 12.73
CA SER A 3 -1.57 -24.44 12.12
C SER A 3 -2.64 -23.42 12.52
N MET A 4 -2.31 -22.49 13.43
CA MET A 4 -3.14 -21.31 13.61
C MET A 4 -3.16 -20.60 12.26
N VAL A 5 -4.31 -20.62 11.59
CA VAL A 5 -4.55 -19.72 10.47
C VAL A 5 -4.62 -18.33 11.11
N ILE A 6 -3.49 -17.63 11.11
CA ILE A 6 -3.48 -16.21 11.45
C ILE A 6 -4.33 -15.55 10.36
N ALA A 7 -5.43 -14.94 10.77
CA ALA A 7 -6.28 -14.20 9.84
C ALA A 7 -5.42 -13.10 9.22
N ASN A 8 -5.28 -13.09 7.89
CA ASN A 8 -4.45 -12.13 7.20
C ASN A 8 -4.93 -10.69 7.54
N PRO A 9 -4.14 -9.89 8.27
CA PRO A 9 -4.53 -8.56 8.74
C PRO A 9 -4.78 -7.58 7.59
N LEU A 10 -4.29 -7.84 6.38
CA LEU A 10 -4.57 -7.03 5.20
C LEU A 10 -5.99 -7.17 4.71
N ILE A 11 -6.71 -8.27 5.00
CA ILE A 11 -8.08 -8.46 4.49
C ILE A 11 -8.98 -7.31 4.95
N GLY A 12 -9.67 -6.70 3.99
CA GLY A 12 -10.52 -5.53 4.19
C GLY A 12 -10.35 -4.49 3.10
N GLU A 13 -11.00 -3.34 3.32
CA GLU A 13 -10.91 -2.16 2.45
C GLU A 13 -10.05 -1.09 3.11
N TRP A 14 -9.14 -0.50 2.32
CA TRP A 14 -8.19 0.51 2.76
C TRP A 14 -8.21 1.69 1.82
N GLU A 15 -8.21 2.90 2.37
CA GLU A 15 -8.22 4.15 1.61
C GLU A 15 -6.93 4.93 1.89
N SER A 16 -6.33 5.48 0.85
CA SER A 16 -5.10 6.28 0.95
C SER A 16 -5.31 7.47 1.90
N ASP A 17 -4.42 7.61 2.89
CA ASP A 17 -4.39 8.74 3.81
C ASP A 17 -3.43 9.79 3.26
N GLU A 18 -3.99 10.71 2.47
CA GLU A 18 -3.25 11.82 1.86
C GLU A 18 -2.48 12.61 2.91
N LYS A 19 -3.13 12.95 4.02
CA LYS A 19 -2.56 13.82 5.04
C LYS A 19 -1.30 13.21 5.64
N ARG A 20 -1.36 11.96 6.12
CA ARG A 20 -0.18 11.28 6.70
C ARG A 20 0.92 11.06 5.68
N THR A 21 0.54 10.77 4.44
CA THR A 21 1.50 10.57 3.35
C THR A 21 2.23 11.88 3.02
N LEU A 22 1.52 13.00 2.92
CA LEU A 22 2.12 14.32 2.70
C LEU A 22 2.96 14.78 3.89
N GLU A 23 2.58 14.43 5.13
CA GLU A 23 3.41 14.66 6.32
C GLU A 23 4.77 13.92 6.21
N ASP A 24 4.78 12.65 5.77
CA ASP A 24 6.01 11.89 5.53
C ASP A 24 6.84 12.45 4.36
N VAL A 25 6.19 12.88 3.27
CA VAL A 25 6.85 13.56 2.15
C VAL A 25 7.53 14.86 2.62
N ASN A 26 6.83 15.66 3.42
CA ASN A 26 7.33 16.95 3.86
C ASN A 26 8.47 16.82 4.88
N ALA A 27 8.44 15.78 5.73
CA ALA A 27 9.51 15.47 6.68
C ALA A 27 10.83 14.99 6.03
N ARG A 28 10.83 14.67 4.73
CA ARG A 28 12.02 14.15 4.03
C ARG A 28 12.87 15.25 3.40
N ASP A 29 14.14 15.32 3.79
CA ASP A 29 15.09 16.28 3.22
C ASP A 29 15.62 15.88 1.84
N ASN A 30 15.54 14.60 1.49
CA ASN A 30 16.06 14.06 0.23
C ASN A 30 15.11 14.24 -0.97
N ILE A 31 13.94 14.86 -0.78
CA ILE A 31 12.97 15.13 -1.85
C ILE A 31 13.15 16.57 -2.34
N PRO A 32 13.51 16.80 -3.62
CA PRO A 32 13.63 18.14 -4.17
C PRO A 32 12.32 18.94 -4.06
N PRO A 33 12.36 20.27 -3.87
CA PRO A 33 11.14 21.08 -3.72
C PRO A 33 10.13 20.93 -4.86
N LYS A 34 10.61 20.83 -6.12
CA LYS A 34 9.74 20.59 -7.28
C LYS A 34 9.03 19.23 -7.20
N THR A 35 9.68 18.22 -6.63
CA THR A 35 9.10 16.89 -6.46
C THR A 35 8.12 16.86 -5.29
N LYS A 36 8.39 17.57 -4.18
CA LYS A 36 7.41 17.74 -3.09
C LYS A 36 6.14 18.40 -3.61
N ALA A 37 6.29 19.51 -4.34
CA ALA A 37 5.16 20.20 -4.96
C ALA A 37 4.37 19.31 -5.93
N PHE A 38 5.04 18.42 -6.68
CA PHE A 38 4.33 17.46 -7.53
C PHE A 38 3.47 16.49 -6.71
N PHE A 39 4.00 15.95 -5.61
CA PHE A 39 3.24 15.06 -4.74
C PHE A 39 2.07 15.75 -4.03
N GLU A 40 2.22 17.02 -3.66
CA GLU A 40 1.18 17.84 -3.03
C GLU A 40 0.05 18.22 -3.99
N ASN A 41 0.28 18.18 -5.31
CA ASN A 41 -0.73 18.50 -6.32
C ASN A 41 -1.44 17.23 -6.79
N ASP A 42 -2.19 16.58 -5.88
CA ASP A 42 -3.25 15.63 -6.24
C ASP A 42 -2.80 14.19 -6.60
N PHE A 43 -1.63 13.76 -6.08
CA PHE A 43 -1.08 12.41 -6.31
C PHE A 43 -1.56 11.36 -5.28
N PHE A 44 -1.71 11.74 -4.01
CA PHE A 44 -2.11 10.83 -2.92
C PHE A 44 -3.58 11.01 -2.54
N GLY A 45 -4.14 10.09 -1.74
CA GLY A 45 -5.53 10.18 -1.25
C GLY A 45 -6.60 9.57 -2.14
N LYS A 46 -6.26 9.23 -3.39
CA LYS A 46 -7.22 8.72 -4.38
C LYS A 46 -7.24 7.21 -4.52
N LEU A 47 -6.23 6.54 -3.96
CA LEU A 47 -6.04 5.10 -4.08
C LEU A 47 -6.86 4.34 -3.03
N LYS A 48 -7.58 3.31 -3.46
CA LYS A 48 -8.26 2.36 -2.58
C LYS A 48 -7.75 0.95 -2.86
N LEU A 49 -7.48 0.21 -1.80
CA LEU A 49 -7.04 -1.17 -1.85
C LEU A 49 -8.09 -2.05 -1.17
N THR A 50 -8.55 -3.08 -1.87
CA THR A 50 -9.42 -4.11 -1.30
C THR A 50 -8.71 -5.43 -1.36
N PHE A 51 -8.37 -5.97 -0.19
CA PHE A 51 -7.74 -7.29 -0.08
C PHE A 51 -8.80 -8.33 0.28
N THR A 52 -8.88 -9.38 -0.54
CA THR A 52 -9.56 -10.63 -0.20
C THR A 52 -8.53 -11.71 0.13
N GLU A 53 -8.94 -12.96 0.32
CA GLU A 53 -8.00 -14.05 0.65
C GLU A 53 -6.90 -14.26 -0.41
N ASN A 54 -7.17 -13.96 -1.68
CA ASN A 54 -6.26 -14.27 -2.80
C ASN A 54 -6.19 -13.19 -3.88
N LYS A 55 -6.88 -12.07 -3.72
CA LYS A 55 -6.88 -10.98 -4.69
C LYS A 55 -6.74 -9.63 -4.02
N ILE A 56 -6.03 -8.74 -4.70
CA ILE A 56 -6.02 -7.31 -4.42
C ILE A 56 -6.77 -6.61 -5.55
N PHE A 57 -7.68 -5.72 -5.17
CA PHE A 57 -8.31 -4.77 -6.08
C PHE A 57 -7.75 -3.39 -5.74
N THR A 58 -7.33 -2.68 -6.78
CA THR A 58 -6.76 -1.34 -6.68
C THR A 58 -7.64 -0.42 -7.48
N THR A 59 -8.28 0.53 -6.80
CA THR A 59 -9.12 1.55 -7.45
C THR A 59 -8.41 2.90 -7.33
N TYR A 60 -8.22 3.57 -8.47
CA TYR A 60 -7.69 4.91 -8.56
C TYR A 60 -8.60 5.72 -9.49
N GLU A 61 -9.34 6.68 -8.93
CA GLU A 61 -10.37 7.43 -9.66
C GLU A 61 -11.36 6.49 -10.41
N GLU A 62 -11.46 6.58 -11.74
CA GLU A 62 -12.31 5.71 -12.57
C GLU A 62 -11.62 4.41 -13.01
N PHE A 63 -10.34 4.23 -12.66
CA PHE A 63 -9.56 3.06 -13.04
C PHE A 63 -9.59 2.02 -11.92
N GLU A 64 -9.99 0.81 -12.28
CA GLU A 64 -9.91 -0.37 -11.40
C GLU A 64 -8.95 -1.38 -12.02
N ASN A 65 -8.05 -1.90 -11.19
CA ASN A 65 -7.19 -3.01 -11.54
C ASN A 65 -7.33 -4.09 -10.47
N SER A 66 -7.13 -5.35 -10.85
CA SER A 66 -7.10 -6.44 -9.90
C SER A 66 -6.01 -7.43 -10.24
N GLY A 67 -5.40 -8.01 -9.22
CA GLY A 67 -4.36 -9.00 -9.36
C GLY A 67 -4.53 -10.10 -8.32
N SER A 68 -4.17 -11.32 -8.69
CA SER A 68 -3.90 -12.34 -7.68
C SER A 68 -2.59 -11.97 -6.96
N TYR A 69 -2.52 -12.30 -5.68
CA TYR A 69 -1.27 -12.17 -4.93
C TYR A 69 -0.99 -13.43 -4.12
N GLU A 70 0.29 -13.63 -3.79
CA GLU A 70 0.75 -14.65 -2.85
C GLU A 70 1.44 -13.97 -1.66
N ILE A 71 1.26 -14.49 -0.45
CA ILE A 71 2.01 -14.04 0.72
C ILE A 71 3.36 -14.74 0.71
N LEU A 72 4.44 -13.98 0.63
CA LEU A 72 5.81 -14.49 0.66
C LEU A 72 6.36 -14.57 2.08
N ASN A 73 6.02 -13.58 2.91
CA ASN A 73 6.51 -13.48 4.28
C ASN A 73 5.49 -12.73 5.15
N GLU A 74 5.38 -13.16 6.41
CA GLU A 74 4.52 -12.55 7.41
C GLU A 74 5.27 -12.44 8.73
N THR A 75 5.25 -11.25 9.32
CA THR A 75 5.75 -10.97 10.66
C THR A 75 4.64 -10.33 11.49
N GLU A 76 4.89 -10.11 12.78
CA GLU A 76 3.94 -9.43 13.67
C GLU A 76 3.46 -8.07 13.14
N ASN A 77 4.33 -7.33 12.41
CA ASN A 77 4.06 -5.96 11.99
C ASN A 77 4.20 -5.74 10.48
N SER A 78 4.35 -6.80 9.67
CA SER A 78 4.50 -6.64 8.22
C SER A 78 4.09 -7.87 7.42
N ILE A 79 3.55 -7.66 6.24
CA ILE A 79 3.28 -8.70 5.25
C ILE A 79 3.94 -8.32 3.93
N THR A 80 4.75 -9.23 3.39
CA THR A 80 5.28 -9.13 2.05
C THR A 80 4.45 -10.02 1.13
N LEU A 81 3.86 -9.41 0.11
CA LEU A 81 3.11 -10.11 -0.93
C LEU A 81 3.82 -9.97 -2.27
N ARG A 82 3.61 -10.94 -3.16
CA ARG A 82 3.91 -10.83 -4.57
C ARG A 82 2.62 -10.71 -5.35
N ALA A 83 2.47 -9.65 -6.13
CA ALA A 83 1.30 -9.40 -6.97
C ALA A 83 1.71 -9.24 -8.43
N TRP A 84 0.80 -9.61 -9.34
CA TRP A 84 0.97 -9.32 -10.77
C TRP A 84 0.69 -7.84 -11.04
N ASN A 85 1.68 -7.11 -11.57
CA ASN A 85 1.52 -5.74 -12.05
C ASN A 85 1.16 -5.77 -13.54
N ASP A 86 -0.11 -5.48 -13.85
CA ASP A 86 -0.57 -5.58 -15.23
C ASP A 86 -0.03 -4.47 -16.16
N VAL A 87 0.45 -3.36 -15.61
CA VAL A 87 1.06 -2.26 -16.37
C VAL A 87 2.46 -2.64 -16.83
N LEU A 88 3.27 -3.20 -15.93
CA LEU A 88 4.66 -3.58 -16.19
C LEU A 88 4.80 -5.02 -16.74
N LYS A 89 3.72 -5.81 -16.70
CA LYS A 89 3.68 -7.22 -17.12
C LYS A 89 4.72 -8.08 -16.39
N GLU A 90 4.88 -7.82 -15.10
CA GLU A 90 5.79 -8.56 -14.22
C GLU A 90 5.19 -8.74 -12.83
N TYR A 91 5.80 -9.63 -12.04
CA TYR A 91 5.47 -9.77 -10.62
C TYR A 91 6.27 -8.76 -9.81
N GLU A 92 5.60 -8.10 -8.88
CA GLU A 92 6.23 -7.17 -7.94
C GLU A 92 6.01 -7.64 -6.50
N ASP A 93 7.08 -7.57 -5.71
CA ASP A 93 7.04 -7.86 -4.28
C ASP A 93 6.79 -6.55 -3.53
N GLN A 94 5.65 -6.46 -2.84
CA GLN A 94 5.26 -5.31 -2.04
C GLN A 94 5.21 -5.68 -0.57
N THR A 95 5.83 -4.87 0.28
CA THR A 95 5.72 -5.03 1.74
C THR A 95 4.79 -3.99 2.32
N PHE A 96 3.77 -4.44 3.04
CA PHE A 96 2.87 -3.63 3.84
C PHE A 96 3.27 -3.76 5.30
N TYR A 97 3.50 -2.62 5.94
CA TYR A 97 3.73 -2.52 7.37
C TYR A 97 2.41 -2.19 8.05
N ILE A 98 2.16 -2.81 9.20
CA ILE A 98 0.87 -2.81 9.87
C ILE A 98 0.99 -2.08 11.20
N GLU A 99 0.13 -1.09 11.41
CA GLU A 99 0.02 -0.27 12.62
C GLU A 99 -1.45 -0.17 13.04
N GLY A 100 -2.01 -1.27 13.55
CA GLY A 100 -3.43 -1.35 13.94
C GLY A 100 -4.36 -1.25 12.72
N ASN A 101 -5.14 -0.17 12.62
CA ASN A 101 -6.04 0.09 11.49
C ASN A 101 -5.39 0.90 10.37
N ILE A 102 -4.06 0.99 10.37
CA ILE A 102 -3.27 1.67 9.35
C ILE A 102 -2.32 0.65 8.75
N ILE A 103 -2.20 0.67 7.43
CA ILE A 103 -1.07 0.05 6.74
C ILE A 103 -0.30 1.12 6.00
N TYR A 104 0.98 0.88 5.78
CA TYR A 104 1.74 1.70 4.85
C TYR A 104 2.67 0.84 4.01
N THR A 105 3.03 1.37 2.85
CA THR A 105 4.06 0.79 2.02
C THR A 105 5.16 1.79 1.71
N ILE A 106 6.34 1.29 1.33
CA ILE A 106 7.47 2.15 0.95
C ILE A 106 7.45 2.28 -0.56
N THR A 107 7.20 3.49 -1.04
CA THR A 107 7.10 3.80 -2.46
C THR A 107 8.17 4.82 -2.90
N SER A 108 8.42 4.85 -4.21
CA SER A 108 9.41 5.70 -4.89
C SER A 108 10.86 5.52 -4.46
N LYS A 109 11.79 6.11 -5.24
CA LYS A 109 13.21 6.18 -4.87
C LYS A 109 13.49 6.97 -3.58
N TYR A 110 12.54 7.79 -3.13
CA TYR A 110 12.67 8.61 -1.93
C TYR A 110 12.24 7.88 -0.65
N LYS A 111 11.79 6.63 -0.79
CA LYS A 111 11.34 5.74 0.30
C LYS A 111 10.14 6.29 1.08
N ILE A 112 9.25 7.02 0.41
CA ILE A 112 8.05 7.63 1.00
C ILE A 112 7.19 6.53 1.61
N ARG A 113 6.64 6.78 2.79
CA ARG A 113 5.60 5.93 3.36
C ARG A 113 4.26 6.41 2.83
N GLU A 114 3.65 5.59 1.97
CA GLU A 114 2.28 5.82 1.54
C GLU A 114 1.35 5.08 2.51
N TYR A 115 0.54 5.84 3.23
CA TYR A 115 -0.34 5.34 4.28
C TYR A 115 -1.74 5.07 3.76
N PHE A 116 -2.38 4.06 4.33
CA PHE A 116 -3.77 3.69 4.07
C PHE A 116 -4.48 3.38 5.38
N VAL A 117 -5.72 3.84 5.51
CA VAL A 117 -6.57 3.63 6.69
C VAL A 117 -7.64 2.61 6.36
N LYS A 118 -7.87 1.67 7.28
CA LYS A 118 -8.93 0.68 7.14
C LYS A 118 -10.30 1.34 7.22
N ILE A 119 -11.13 1.09 6.23
CA ILE A 119 -12.50 1.61 6.16
C ILE A 119 -13.57 0.52 6.32
N LYS A 120 -13.25 -0.74 6.00
CA LYS A 120 -14.09 -1.93 6.27
C LYS A 120 -13.26 -3.15 6.63
#